data_AF-A0A968VWE6-F1
#
_entry.id   AF-A0A968VWE6-F1
#
_cell.length_a   1.000
_cell.length_b   1.000
_cell.length_c   1.000
_cell.angle_alpha   90.00
_cell.angle_beta   90.00
_cell.angle_gamma   90.00
#
_symmetry.space_group_name_H-M   'P 1'
#
loop_
_entity.id
_entity.type
_entity.pdbx_description
1 polymer ?
#
loop_
_entity_poly.entity_id
_entity_poly.type
_entity_poly.pdbx_seq_one_letter_code
_entity_poly.pdbx_strand_id
1 'polypeptide(L)'
;MVLPVDTPNISLAFMQYLLLHIETDHQMVVPVNNNKTEPLTGIYRTSALEIVREQIAVGHYAVNKLVYKLNAKLVEAKLPDFEPSVLFKTLILTTT
;
A
#
# COMPACT_ATOMS: atom_id res chain seq x y z
N MET A 1 -8.40 -2.69 4.53
CA MET A 1 -7.35 -1.77 4.07
C MET A 1 -6.49 -1.42 5.28
N VAL A 2 -5.19 -1.25 5.07
CA VAL A 2 -4.22 -0.83 6.09
C VAL A 2 -3.53 0.43 5.55
N LEU A 3 -3.47 1.48 6.37
CA LEU A 3 -2.81 2.74 6.06
C LEU A 3 -1.98 3.14 7.28
N PRO A 4 -0.75 3.63 7.11
CA PRO A 4 0.04 4.06 8.24
C PRO A 4 -0.31 5.51 8.61
N VAL A 5 -0.13 5.86 9.87
CA VAL A 5 -0.51 7.19 10.40
C VAL A 5 0.54 8.26 10.12
N ASP A 6 1.73 7.87 9.69
CA ASP A 6 2.88 8.73 9.40
C ASP A 6 2.98 9.17 7.93
N THR A 7 2.04 8.75 7.07
CA THR A 7 1.93 9.15 5.66
C THR A 7 0.66 10.00 5.43
N PRO A 8 0.66 11.28 5.85
CA PRO A 8 -0.55 12.11 5.85
C PRO A 8 -1.13 12.42 4.46
N ASN A 9 -0.37 12.15 3.38
CA ASN A 9 -0.69 12.59 2.02
C ASN A 9 -1.11 11.45 1.08
N ILE A 10 -1.68 10.36 1.63
CA ILE A 10 -2.26 9.31 0.79
C ILE A 10 -3.55 9.81 0.14
N SER A 11 -3.57 9.86 -1.19
CA SER A 11 -4.74 10.34 -1.94
C SER A 11 -5.85 9.30 -2.04
N LEU A 12 -7.10 9.76 -2.17
CA LEU A 12 -8.25 8.89 -2.46
C LEU A 12 -8.08 8.15 -3.80
N ALA A 13 -7.53 8.84 -4.80
CA ALA A 13 -7.26 8.26 -6.12
C ALA A 13 -6.30 7.07 -6.01
N PHE A 14 -5.26 7.19 -5.19
CA PHE A 14 -4.34 6.09 -4.93
C PHE A 14 -5.01 4.91 -4.20
N MET A 15 -5.84 5.20 -3.19
CA MET A 15 -6.60 4.14 -2.51
C MET A 15 -7.54 3.40 -3.47
N GLN A 16 -8.24 4.14 -4.35
CA GLN A 16 -9.08 3.57 -5.40
C GLN A 16 -8.28 2.75 -6.40
N TYR A 17 -7.10 3.23 -6.78
CA TYR A 17 -6.17 2.52 -7.64
C TYR A 17 -5.78 1.15 -7.06
N LEU A 18 -5.45 1.08 -5.76
CA LEU A 18 -5.17 -0.20 -5.10
C LEU A 18 -6.40 -1.14 -5.13
N LEU A 19 -7.60 -0.61 -4.92
CA LEU A 19 -8.85 -1.40 -4.92
C LEU A 19 -9.13 -2.04 -6.29
N LEU A 20 -8.75 -1.39 -7.40
CA LEU A 20 -8.89 -1.94 -8.75
C LEU A 20 -8.04 -3.19 -9.00
N HIS A 21 -7.03 -3.44 -8.16
CA HIS A 21 -6.10 -4.57 -8.30
C HIS A 21 -6.45 -5.73 -7.36
N ILE A 22 -7.62 -5.70 -6.71
CA ILE A 22 -8.09 -6.85 -5.93
C ILE A 22 -8.46 -7.99 -6.88
N GLU A 23 -7.73 -9.09 -6.77
CA GLU A 23 -8.00 -10.36 -7.47
C GLU A 23 -8.32 -11.47 -6.43
N THR A 24 -9.06 -12.49 -6.83
CA THR A 24 -9.61 -13.52 -5.91
C THR A 24 -8.58 -14.53 -5.41
N ASP A 25 -7.43 -14.60 -6.03
CA ASP A 25 -6.32 -15.51 -5.75
C ASP A 25 -5.22 -14.88 -4.86
N HIS A 26 -5.15 -13.55 -4.81
CA HIS A 26 -4.17 -12.84 -3.98
C HIS A 26 -4.68 -12.63 -2.56
N GLN A 27 -3.78 -12.67 -1.58
CA GLN A 27 -4.06 -12.39 -0.17
C GLN A 27 -3.78 -10.93 0.21
N MET A 28 -2.98 -10.25 -0.61
CA MET A 28 -2.53 -8.88 -0.38
C MET A 28 -2.38 -8.14 -1.70
N VAL A 29 -2.69 -6.85 -1.72
CA VAL A 29 -2.30 -5.89 -2.76
C VAL A 29 -1.38 -4.87 -2.09
N VAL A 30 -0.16 -4.71 -2.61
CA VAL A 30 0.86 -3.86 -2.01
C VAL A 30 1.52 -2.98 -3.07
N PRO A 31 1.63 -1.67 -2.82
CA PRO A 31 2.36 -0.79 -3.70
C PRO A 31 3.86 -0.98 -3.57
N VAL A 32 4.53 -0.76 -4.69
CA VAL A 32 5.98 -0.72 -4.81
C VAL A 32 6.40 0.66 -5.29
N ASN A 33 7.25 1.32 -4.52
CA ASN A 33 7.84 2.61 -4.85
C ASN A 33 9.36 2.48 -4.81
N ASN A 34 10.06 2.90 -5.86
CA ASN A 34 11.53 2.80 -5.95
C ASN A 34 12.08 1.40 -5.59
N ASN A 35 11.44 0.34 -6.10
CA ASN A 35 11.75 -1.07 -5.82
C ASN A 35 11.58 -1.51 -4.34
N LYS A 36 10.91 -0.71 -3.51
CA LYS A 36 10.58 -1.03 -2.13
C LYS A 36 9.08 -1.27 -1.99
N THR A 37 8.71 -2.34 -1.29
CA THR A 37 7.32 -2.59 -0.94
C THR A 37 6.91 -1.69 0.21
N GLU A 38 5.69 -1.18 0.17
CA GLU A 38 5.09 -0.37 1.23
C GLU A 38 3.95 -1.16 1.90
N PRO A 39 4.26 -2.20 2.68
CA PRO A 39 3.25 -3.15 3.18
C PRO A 39 2.24 -2.52 4.14
N LEU A 40 2.60 -1.43 4.82
CA LEU A 40 1.68 -0.71 5.70
C LEU A 40 0.69 0.18 4.94
N THR A 41 0.86 0.33 3.62
CA THR A 41 -0.07 1.04 2.74
C THR A 41 -0.64 0.05 1.74
N GLY A 42 -1.67 -0.71 2.10
CA GLY A 42 -2.12 -1.80 1.24
C GLY A 42 -3.48 -2.40 1.58
N ILE A 43 -3.86 -3.38 0.78
CA ILE A 43 -5.09 -4.14 0.98
C ILE A 43 -4.69 -5.55 1.43
N TYR A 44 -5.22 -5.95 2.57
CA TYR A 44 -5.09 -7.30 3.10
C TYR A 44 -6.46 -7.95 3.08
N ARG A 45 -6.53 -9.18 2.58
CA ARG A 45 -7.71 -10.03 2.72
C ARG A 45 -7.65 -10.79 4.03
N THR A 46 -8.82 -11.18 4.53
CA THR A 46 -8.93 -11.96 5.77
C THR A 46 -8.22 -13.30 5.70
N SER A 47 -8.05 -13.87 4.50
CA SER A 47 -7.25 -15.07 4.26
C SER A 47 -5.75 -14.91 4.55
N ALA A 48 -5.24 -13.69 4.73
CA ALA A 48 -3.88 -13.44 5.19
C ALA A 48 -3.70 -13.67 6.70
N LEU A 49 -4.79 -13.73 7.48
CA LEU A 49 -4.76 -13.73 8.94
C LEU A 49 -4.06 -14.96 9.53
N GLU A 50 -4.25 -16.14 8.91
CA GLU A 50 -3.60 -17.39 9.34
C GLU A 50 -2.08 -17.25 9.27
N ILE A 51 -1.56 -16.83 8.11
CA ILE A 51 -0.13 -16.60 7.89
C ILE A 51 0.42 -15.52 8.85
N VAL A 52 -0.34 -14.45 9.09
CA VAL A 52 0.06 -13.40 10.05
C VAL A 52 0.20 -13.99 11.47
N ARG A 53 -0.76 -14.78 11.93
CA ARG A 53 -0.72 -15.42 13.25
C ARG A 53 0.46 -16.39 13.37
N GLU A 54 0.71 -17.18 12.34
CA GLU A 54 1.87 -18.08 12.30
C GLU A 54 3.19 -17.30 12.42
N GLN A 55 3.36 -16.23 11.65
CA GLN A 55 4.58 -15.40 11.72
C GLN A 55 4.75 -14.78 13.11
N ILE A 56 3.67 -14.30 13.74
CA ILE A 56 3.71 -13.76 15.11
C ILE A 56 4.12 -14.84 16.11
N ALA A 57 3.57 -16.05 16.01
CA ALA A 57 3.83 -17.16 16.92
C ALA A 57 5.31 -17.61 16.90
N VAL A 58 5.97 -17.54 15.74
CA VAL A 58 7.39 -17.91 15.59
C VAL A 58 8.36 -16.72 15.75
N GLY A 59 7.87 -15.55 16.16
CA GLY A 59 8.71 -14.36 16.40
C GLY A 59 9.17 -13.62 15.14
N HIS A 60 8.55 -13.88 13.99
CA HIS A 60 8.87 -13.22 12.72
C HIS A 60 8.05 -11.93 12.55
N TYR A 61 8.56 -10.82 13.07
CA TYR A 61 7.84 -9.53 13.07
C TYR A 61 8.19 -8.60 11.89
N ALA A 62 9.10 -9.02 11.01
CA ALA A 62 9.50 -8.22 9.86
C ALA A 62 8.40 -8.22 8.78
N VAL A 63 7.62 -7.15 8.69
CA VAL A 63 6.45 -7.04 7.78
C VAL A 63 6.85 -7.17 6.31
N ASN A 64 8.03 -6.69 5.92
CA ASN A 64 8.56 -6.92 4.57
C ASN A 64 8.73 -8.42 4.25
N LYS A 65 9.07 -9.26 5.25
CA LYS A 65 9.13 -10.71 5.07
C LYS A 65 7.75 -11.35 4.93
N LEU A 66 6.73 -10.78 5.58
CA LEU A 66 5.34 -11.23 5.46
C LEU A 66 4.84 -11.10 4.01
N VAL A 67 5.23 -10.04 3.29
CA VAL A 67 4.85 -9.85 1.87
C VAL A 67 5.25 -11.05 1.01
N TYR A 68 6.44 -11.63 1.23
CA TYR A 68 6.91 -12.80 0.47
C TYR A 68 6.23 -14.11 0.87
N LYS A 69 5.58 -14.16 2.04
CA LYS A 69 4.83 -15.32 2.52
C LYS A 69 3.38 -15.30 2.07
N LEU A 70 2.82 -14.11 1.88
CA LEU A 70 1.50 -13.91 1.31
C LEU A 70 1.58 -14.02 -0.21
N ASN A 71 0.52 -14.53 -0.83
CA ASN A 71 0.33 -14.36 -2.28
C ASN A 71 0.00 -12.89 -2.58
N ALA A 72 1.02 -12.04 -2.65
CA ALA A 72 0.88 -10.60 -2.76
C ALA A 72 0.94 -10.13 -4.23
N LYS A 73 -0.06 -9.34 -4.64
CA LYS A 73 -0.03 -8.56 -5.87
C LYS A 73 0.81 -7.31 -5.64
N LEU A 74 1.94 -7.22 -6.34
CA LEU A 74 2.78 -6.02 -6.35
C LEU A 74 2.23 -5.03 -7.40
N VAL A 75 1.98 -3.81 -6.98
CA VAL A 75 1.44 -2.75 -7.84
C VAL A 75 2.43 -1.60 -7.89
N GLU A 76 2.84 -1.17 -9.07
CA GLU A 76 3.75 -0.02 -9.19
C GLU A 76 3.03 1.25 -8.75
N ALA A 77 3.59 1.97 -7.79
CA ALA A 77 3.11 3.29 -7.41
C ALA A 77 4.05 4.35 -7.97
N LYS A 78 3.51 5.27 -8.78
CA LYS A 78 4.28 6.35 -9.39
C LYS A 78 4.02 7.63 -8.62
N LEU A 79 5.06 8.45 -8.43
CA LEU A 79 4.87 9.82 -7.96
C LEU A 79 3.98 10.55 -8.99
N PRO A 80 2.85 11.14 -8.58
CA PRO A 80 2.64 11.86 -7.32
C PRO A 80 1.69 11.20 -6.32
N ASP A 81 1.45 9.90 -6.40
CA ASP A 81 0.43 9.22 -5.57
C ASP A 81 0.66 9.30 -4.04
N PHE A 82 1.88 9.70 -3.65
CA PHE A 82 2.35 9.89 -2.27
C PHE A 82 2.86 11.31 -1.95
N GLU A 83 2.82 12.25 -2.91
CA GLU A 83 3.48 13.56 -2.79
C GLU A 83 2.48 14.74 -2.80
N PRO A 84 2.41 15.57 -1.74
CA PRO A 84 1.54 16.75 -1.68
C PRO A 84 1.97 17.89 -2.61
N SER A 85 3.19 17.85 -3.17
CA SER A 85 3.79 18.97 -3.88
C SER A 85 3.15 19.29 -5.24
N VAL A 86 2.26 18.44 -5.77
CA VAL A 86 1.54 18.71 -7.03
C VAL A 86 0.20 19.43 -6.81
N LEU A 87 -0.42 19.32 -5.63
CA LEU A 87 -1.70 20.00 -5.35
C LEU A 87 -1.52 21.52 -5.12
N PHE A 88 -0.38 21.95 -4.59
CA PHE A 88 -0.12 23.37 -4.32
C PHE A 88 0.30 24.20 -5.55
N LYS A 89 0.76 23.59 -6.64
CA LYS A 89 1.10 24.33 -7.86
C LYS A 89 -0.11 24.65 -8.74
N THR A 90 -1.14 23.80 -8.74
CA THR A 90 -2.32 23.97 -9.61
C THR A 90 -3.31 25.02 -9.08
N LEU A 91 -3.30 25.30 -7.77
CA LEU A 91 -4.18 26.30 -7.15
C LEU A 91 -3.65 27.75 -7.20
N ILE A 92 -2.34 27.94 -7.39
CA ILE A 92 -1.74 29.28 -7.49
C ILE A 92 -1.71 29.79 -8.94
N LEU A 93 -1.75 28.91 -9.94
CA LEU A 93 -1.68 29.28 -11.36
C LEU A 93 -3.04 29.54 -12.04
N THR A 94 -4.16 29.41 -11.31
CA THR A 94 -5.52 29.68 -11.84
C THR A 94 -6.17 30.93 -11.24
N THR A 95 -5.44 31.74 -10.46
CA THR A 95 -5.93 32.98 -9.84
C THR A 95 -5.12 34.23 -10.16
N THR A 96 -4.46 34.28 -11.32
CA THR A 96 -3.85 35.53 -11.85
C THR A 96 -4.21 35.73 -13.31
#